data_AF-A0A0N1F1Z3-F1
#
_entry.id   AF-A0A0N1F1Z3-F1
#
_cell.length_a   1.000
_cell.length_b   1.000
_cell.length_c   1.000
_cell.angle_alpha   90.00
_cell.angle_beta   90.00
_cell.angle_gamma   90.00
#
_symmetry.space_group_name_H-M   'P 1'
#
loop_
_entity.id
_entity.type
_entity.pdbx_description
1 polymer ?
#
loop_
_entity_poly.entity_id
_entity_poly.type
_entity_poly.pdbx_seq_one_letter_code
_entity_poly.pdbx_strand_id
1 'polypeptide(L)'
;MTVSTFETPDGDEIEIDGDDVVGVKVGKESDTTIVELEDGDEIIVAAGKLEVIAELDLDPLLHDDPDEDVEDPDDTLGDRDD
;
A
#
# COMPACT_ATOMS: atom_id res chain seq x y z
N MET A 1 -4.29 -18.02 7.18
CA MET A 1 -2.84 -18.17 7.37
C MET A 1 -2.19 -18.26 6.00
N THR A 2 -2.20 -17.13 5.31
CA THR A 2 -1.44 -16.91 4.07
C THR A 2 -0.24 -16.09 4.53
N VAL A 3 0.91 -16.74 4.71
CA VAL A 3 2.15 -16.06 5.13
C VAL A 3 3.05 -15.95 3.91
N SER A 4 3.52 -14.74 3.65
CA SER A 4 4.39 -14.45 2.52
C SER A 4 5.65 -13.73 2.99
N THR A 5 6.78 -14.05 2.35
CA THR A 5 8.08 -13.47 2.67
C THR A 5 8.37 -12.33 1.71
N PHE A 6 8.73 -11.17 2.25
CA PHE A 6 9.11 -9.98 1.51
C PHE A 6 10.53 -9.54 1.87
N GLU A 7 11.20 -8.88 0.93
CA GLU A 7 12.47 -8.21 1.19
C GLU A 7 12.21 -6.77 1.64
N THR A 8 12.95 -6.28 2.64
CA THR A 8 12.93 -4.88 3.07
C THR A 8 13.86 -4.04 2.18
N PRO A 9 13.69 -2.70 2.14
CA PRO A 9 14.62 -1.83 1.41
C PRO A 9 16.07 -1.90 1.91
N ASP A 10 16.29 -2.39 3.12
CA ASP A 10 17.62 -2.63 3.69
C ASP A 10 18.24 -3.97 3.24
N GLY A 11 17.47 -4.83 2.57
CA GLY A 11 17.88 -6.16 2.11
C GLY A 11 17.71 -7.28 3.14
N ASP A 12 16.84 -7.07 4.13
CA ASP A 12 16.46 -8.10 5.11
C ASP A 12 15.16 -8.80 4.66
N GLU A 13 15.00 -10.09 4.98
CA GLU A 13 13.78 -10.83 4.69
C GLU A 13 12.82 -10.76 5.90
N ILE A 14 11.55 -10.43 5.65
CA ILE A 14 10.48 -10.38 6.66
C ILE A 14 9.28 -11.22 6.23
N GLU A 15 8.67 -11.92 7.18
CA GLU A 15 7.45 -12.71 6.97
C GLU A 15 6.24 -11.89 7.42
N ILE A 16 5.22 -11.81 6.56
CA ILE A 16 3.98 -11.07 6.80
C ILE A 16 2.80 -12.04 6.63
N ASP A 17 1.86 -12.05 7.58
CA ASP A 17 0.61 -12.81 7.46
C ASP A 17 -0.46 -11.91 6.83
N GLY A 18 -1.00 -12.33 5.69
CA GLY A 18 -2.06 -11.61 4.98
C GLY A 18 -3.39 -11.56 5.73
N ASP A 19 -3.61 -12.47 6.68
CA ASP A 19 -4.79 -12.45 7.56
C ASP A 19 -4.75 -11.24 8.50
N ASP A 20 -3.54 -10.79 8.87
CA ASP A 20 -3.28 -9.70 9.81
C ASP A 20 -3.25 -8.32 9.10
N VAL A 21 -3.17 -8.30 7.76
CA VAL A 21 -3.08 -7.05 7.00
C VAL A 21 -4.42 -6.35 6.92
N VAL A 22 -4.46 -5.14 7.47
CA VAL A 22 -5.64 -4.26 7.43
C VAL A 22 -5.52 -3.14 6.40
N GLY A 23 -4.30 -2.87 5.92
CA GLY A 23 -4.06 -1.80 4.96
C GLY A 23 -2.75 -1.96 4.19
N VAL A 24 -2.72 -1.46 2.95
CA VAL A 24 -1.51 -1.45 2.11
C VAL A 24 -1.38 -0.07 1.46
N LYS A 25 -0.27 0.60 1.67
CA LYS A 25 0.00 1.97 1.22
C LYS A 25 1.30 2.04 0.42
N VAL A 26 1.37 2.97 -0.54
CA VAL A 26 2.62 3.24 -1.24
C VAL A 26 3.61 3.88 -0.26
N GLY A 27 4.82 3.33 -0.21
CA GLY A 27 5.89 3.85 0.62
C GLY A 27 6.44 5.17 0.10
N LYS A 28 7.41 5.73 0.83
CA LYS A 28 8.03 7.00 0.45
C LYS A 28 8.86 6.89 -0.84
N GLU A 29 9.33 5.68 -1.15
CA GLU A 29 10.01 5.36 -2.41
C GLU A 29 9.05 4.61 -3.33
N SER A 30 9.10 4.90 -4.63
CA SER A 30 8.22 4.32 -5.65
C SER A 30 8.22 2.79 -5.69
N ASP A 31 9.30 2.18 -5.20
CA ASP A 31 9.53 0.73 -5.18
C ASP A 31 9.32 0.13 -3.78
N THR A 32 8.74 0.90 -2.85
CA THR A 32 8.45 0.44 -1.48
C THR A 32 6.96 0.50 -1.18
N THR A 33 6.50 -0.41 -0.33
CA THR A 33 5.11 -0.49 0.14
C THR A 33 5.09 -0.60 1.65
N ILE A 34 4.15 0.09 2.28
CA ILE A 34 3.89 0.06 3.72
C ILE A 34 2.67 -0.84 3.95
N VAL A 35 2.84 -1.88 4.74
CA VAL A 35 1.80 -2.83 5.13
C VAL A 35 1.40 -2.52 6.57
N GLU A 36 0.13 -2.17 6.77
CA GLU A 36 -0.46 -1.96 8.09
C GLU A 36 -1.09 -3.27 8.59
N LEU A 37 -0.71 -3.65 9.80
CA LEU A 37 -1.16 -4.84 10.51
C LEU A 37 -2.30 -4.51 11.49
N GLU A 38 -3.12 -5.50 11.86
CA GLU A 38 -4.24 -5.33 12.80
C GLU A 38 -3.77 -4.99 14.21
N ASP A 39 -2.56 -5.39 14.59
CA ASP A 39 -1.89 -5.00 15.83
C ASP A 39 -1.45 -3.51 15.84
N GLY A 40 -1.56 -2.82 14.70
CA GLY A 40 -1.12 -1.44 14.52
C GLY A 40 0.38 -1.30 14.21
N ASP A 41 1.04 -2.40 13.84
CA ASP A 41 2.42 -2.41 13.36
C ASP A 41 2.46 -2.05 11.87
N GLU A 42 3.54 -1.38 11.44
CA GLU A 42 3.73 -0.92 10.06
C GLU A 42 5.02 -1.50 9.51
N ILE A 43 4.91 -2.36 8.50
CA ILE A 43 6.06 -3.04 7.87
C ILE A 43 6.34 -2.43 6.51
N ILE A 44 7.60 -2.07 6.25
CA ILE A 44 8.04 -1.53 4.96
C ILE A 44 8.72 -2.64 4.16
N VAL A 45 8.21 -2.89 2.95
CA VAL A 45 8.76 -3.88 2.03
C VAL A 45 9.21 -3.22 0.74
N ALA A 46 10.30 -3.72 0.15
CA ALA A 46 10.83 -3.34 -1.16
C ALA A 46 10.11 -4.08 -2.29
N ALA A 47 8.79 -3.98 -2.28
CA ALA A 47 7.90 -4.57 -3.28
C ALA A 47 6.83 -3.55 -3.68
N GLY A 48 6.26 -3.73 -4.87
CA GLY A 48 5.17 -2.88 -5.33
C GLY A 48 3.84 -3.22 -4.66
N LYS A 49 2.96 -2.23 -4.49
CA LYS A 49 1.65 -2.39 -3.82
C LYS A 49 0.85 -3.57 -4.38
N LEU A 50 0.73 -3.66 -5.70
CA LEU A 50 0.01 -4.75 -6.37
C LEU A 50 0.66 -6.12 -6.16
N GLU A 51 1.99 -6.17 -6.06
CA GLU A 51 2.73 -7.40 -5.81
C GLU A 51 2.46 -7.90 -4.39
N VAL A 52 2.52 -6.99 -3.40
CA VAL A 52 2.19 -7.27 -2.00
C VAL A 52 0.76 -7.78 -1.86
N ILE A 53 -0.20 -7.13 -2.50
CA ILE A 53 -1.61 -7.54 -2.50
C ILE A 53 -1.77 -8.95 -3.09
N ALA A 54 -1.15 -9.21 -4.24
CA ALA A 54 -1.26 -10.50 -4.91
C ALA A 54 -0.58 -11.64 -4.12
N GLU A 55 0.59 -11.38 -3.53
CA GLU A 55 1.37 -12.37 -2.77
C GLU A 55 0.72 -12.69 -1.42
N LEU A 56 0.02 -11.73 -0.81
CA LEU A 56 -0.73 -11.95 0.44
C LEU A 56 -2.16 -12.44 0.22
N ASP A 57 -2.56 -12.68 -1.03
CA ASP A 57 -3.92 -13.07 -1.44
C ASP A 57 -4.98 -12.06 -0.93
N LEU A 58 -4.60 -10.77 -0.90
CA LEU A 58 -5.48 -9.68 -0.50
C LEU A 58 -6.40 -9.26 -1.65
N ASP A 59 -7.57 -8.75 -1.32
CA ASP A 59 -8.50 -8.23 -2.30
C ASP A 59 -7.95 -6.93 -2.93
N PRO A 60 -7.58 -6.92 -4.23
CA PRO A 60 -7.05 -5.73 -4.87
C PRO A 60 -8.08 -4.62 -4.96
N LEU A 61 -9.37 -4.92 -5.04
CA LEU A 61 -10.41 -3.89 -5.06
C LEU A 61 -10.64 -3.21 -3.69
N LEU A 62 -10.12 -3.81 -2.60
CA LEU A 62 -10.21 -3.25 -1.26
C LEU A 62 -8.95 -2.46 -0.89
N HIS A 63 -7.80 -2.85 -1.43
CA HIS A 63 -6.50 -2.29 -1.07
C HIS A 63 -5.84 -1.46 -2.18
N ASP A 64 -6.15 -1.71 -3.45
CA ASP A 64 -5.77 -0.90 -4.59
C ASP A 64 -6.94 0.02 -4.97
N ASP A 65 -7.14 1.10 -4.20
CA ASP A 65 -8.01 2.20 -4.62
C ASP A 65 -7.26 3.02 -5.67
N PRO A 66 -7.66 2.95 -6.97
CA PRO A 66 -7.04 3.76 -8.02
C PRO A 66 -7.36 5.25 -7.89
N ASP A 67 -8.26 5.60 -6.96
CA ASP A 67 -8.70 6.96 -6.65
C ASP A 67 -7.83 7.66 -5.58
N GLU A 68 -6.90 6.98 -4.89
CA GLU A 68 -5.97 7.64 -3.93
C GLU A 68 -4.69 8.21 -4.60
N ASP A 69 -4.34 7.76 -5.81
CA ASP A 69 -3.20 8.28 -6.60
C ASP A 69 -3.58 9.44 -7.54
N VAL A 70 -4.87 9.82 -7.58
CA VAL A 70 -5.26 11.12 -8.10
C VAL A 70 -5.22 12.10 -6.93
N GLU A 71 -4.08 12.79 -6.79
CA GLU A 71 -4.09 14.19 -6.37
C GLU A 71 -5.16 14.86 -7.26
N ASP A 72 -6.39 15.04 -6.75
CA ASP A 72 -7.46 15.72 -7.46
C ASP A 72 -6.88 17.03 -8.01
N PRO A 73 -6.73 17.23 -9.34
CA PRO A 73 -6.37 18.54 -9.86
C PRO A 73 -7.59 19.47 -9.85
N ASP A 74 -8.43 19.41 -8.82
CA ASP A 74 -9.68 20.17 -8.71
C ASP A 74 -9.79 20.89 -7.37
N ASP A 75 -8.93 21.89 -7.18
CA ASP A 75 -9.37 23.12 -6.53
C ASP A 75 -8.59 24.30 -7.14
N THR A 76 -8.96 24.70 -8.36
CA THR A 76 -9.13 26.12 -8.75
C THR A 76 -9.69 26.24 -10.17
N LEU A 77 -10.87 25.67 -10.47
CA LEU A 77 -11.67 26.15 -11.60
C LEU A 77 -13.13 26.36 -11.20
N GLY A 78 -13.39 27.52 -10.59
CA GLY A 78 -14.71 28.12 -10.43
C GLY A 78 -14.58 29.36 -9.54
N ASP A 79 -15.04 30.56 -9.86
CA ASP A 79 -15.86 31.01 -10.97
C ASP A 79 -15.63 32.53 -11.12
N ARG A 80 -16.01 33.02 -12.28
CA ARG A 80 -15.92 34.40 -12.73
C ARG A 80 -17.14 35.15 -12.21
N ASP A 81 -16.98 36.09 -11.28
CA ASP A 81 -17.88 37.27 -11.17
C ASP A 81 -17.27 38.34 -10.22
N ASP A 82 -16.74 39.44 -10.79
CA ASP A 82 -17.13 40.85 -10.51
C ASP A 82 -16.60 41.75 -11.65
#